data_AF-A0A956I318-F1
#
_entry.id   AF-A0A956I318-F1
#
_cell.length_a   1.000
_cell.length_b   1.000
_cell.length_c   1.000
_cell.angle_alpha   90.00
_cell.angle_beta   90.00
_cell.angle_gamma   90.00
#
_symmetry.space_group_name_H-M   'P 1'
#
loop_
_entity.id
_entity.type
_entity.pdbx_description
1 polymer ?
#
loop_
_entity_poly.entity_id
_entity_poly.type
_entity_poly.pdbx_seq_one_letter_code
_entity_poly.pdbx_strand_id
1 'polypeptide(L)'
;MTRHTHLGITLTLLLAFGTGCSLVVSFDRDRIGDGGADAGTMMDGGPGDGGPSDAGFDAGPPCGNGVEDTGEACDDGNTTADDGCSATCTVEDGWTCSGFGMDTCTAVCGDGMTVGSEACDDGFTSACGVCNADCTGPGTTVTCGDGAICADTEACDDSNTAADDGCSADCAMIETGWVCSGEPSTCEETCNNGVLDMGETCDDGANVAGDGCSPACQTEPGWSCAGEPSACMTICGDGMVITGEEECDDSNTADDDGCSATCTEETGWTCTGAPSSCDEDCGDAMVVGTEACDDGNTTTETACPYGTATCMACNAACDMALSLTGNVCGDGSFSMGDEGCDDGDTMAGDGCSATCTVETGWTCTGMPMSTCTPVCGDSRVRGGEACDDGDTVTETECDYGTPTCTLCNMDCSAELMLTGSFCGDGTQDTGLETCDDANTDDCGTCSGDCGTSQGARAASGTITVTTDAAGTTDGSTFTLNNGDGDIITFELDNDMSVTSGNVRINLNLATDASSLASVVATVIDGQSALQFTVAVAGAMITLTNNVGGGAGDHNGALGNRPITSAGLTWTVSAGGMTGGRARDCVVGTPCRSGNDCASRMCTGGVCT
;
A
#
# COMPACT_ATOMS: atom_id res chain seq x y z
N MET A 1 25.09 39.31 4.08
CA MET A 1 24.91 39.59 2.63
C MET A 1 24.00 38.47 2.17
N THR A 2 22.70 38.65 1.87
CA THR A 2 22.02 39.66 1.05
C THR A 2 20.56 39.77 1.54
N ARG A 3 19.81 40.76 1.02
CA ARG A 3 18.69 41.50 1.63
C ARG A 3 17.31 40.81 1.62
N HIS A 4 16.54 41.10 2.68
CA HIS A 4 15.07 41.05 2.74
C HIS A 4 14.45 42.28 2.07
N THR A 5 13.28 42.11 1.44
CA THR A 5 12.36 43.19 1.05
C THR A 5 10.95 42.83 1.52
N HIS A 6 10.48 43.50 2.58
CA HIS A 6 9.07 43.60 2.95
C HIS A 6 8.54 44.94 2.43
N LEU A 7 7.41 44.90 1.72
CA LEU A 7 6.66 46.06 1.26
C LEU A 7 5.58 46.37 2.29
N GLY A 8 5.75 47.46 3.04
CA GLY A 8 4.75 48.00 3.97
C GLY A 8 4.04 49.19 3.35
N ILE A 9 2.71 49.11 3.21
CA ILE A 9 1.86 50.20 2.72
C ILE A 9 1.45 51.06 3.91
N THR A 10 1.81 52.34 3.85
CA THR A 10 1.47 53.38 4.82
C THR A 10 0.08 53.96 4.56
N LEU A 11 -0.83 53.76 5.52
CA LEU A 11 -2.14 54.39 5.62
C LEU A 11 -1.98 55.87 5.99
N THR A 12 -2.40 56.77 5.09
CA THR A 12 -2.40 58.23 5.35
C THR A 12 -3.83 58.67 5.67
N LEU A 13 -4.06 58.97 6.95
CA LEU A 13 -5.28 59.54 7.49
C LEU A 13 -5.25 61.07 7.29
N LEU A 14 -6.16 61.63 6.48
CA LEU A 14 -6.39 63.08 6.41
C LEU A 14 -7.73 63.41 7.07
N LEU A 15 -7.67 64.05 8.24
CA LEU A 15 -8.80 64.73 8.87
C LEU A 15 -8.87 66.18 8.35
N ALA A 16 -10.06 66.62 7.94
CA ALA A 16 -10.41 68.04 7.86
C ALA A 16 -11.86 68.24 8.33
N PHE A 17 -12.03 69.03 9.38
CA PHE A 17 -13.32 69.47 9.92
C PHE A 17 -13.84 70.72 9.20
N GLY A 18 -15.13 70.70 8.86
CA GLY A 18 -16.10 71.80 9.02
C GLY A 18 -16.12 72.98 8.04
N THR A 19 -17.23 73.16 7.32
CA THR A 19 -18.31 74.13 7.65
C THR A 19 -19.44 73.99 6.61
N GLY A 20 -20.69 74.13 7.06
CA GLY A 20 -21.88 73.70 6.31
C GLY A 20 -22.49 74.70 5.34
N CYS A 21 -23.48 74.19 4.61
CA CYS A 21 -24.61 74.94 4.10
C CYS A 21 -25.78 73.96 3.91
N SER A 22 -26.94 74.32 4.45
CA SER A 22 -28.19 73.55 4.38
C SER A 22 -28.66 73.34 2.95
N LEU A 23 -29.04 72.12 2.60
CA LEU A 23 -29.98 71.86 1.51
C LEU A 23 -31.20 71.13 2.08
N VAL A 24 -32.36 71.72 1.82
CA VAL A 24 -33.67 71.31 2.31
C VAL A 24 -34.12 70.10 1.51
N VAL A 25 -34.51 69.04 2.23
CA VAL A 25 -35.15 67.85 1.66
C VAL A 25 -36.65 68.19 1.52
N SER A 26 -37.16 68.26 0.30
CA SER A 26 -38.59 68.20 0.05
C SER A 26 -38.98 66.75 -0.24
N PHE A 27 -39.85 66.23 0.61
CA PHE A 27 -40.66 65.04 0.34
C PHE A 27 -41.85 65.48 -0.51
N ASP A 28 -42.10 64.81 -1.63
CA ASP A 28 -43.42 64.81 -2.26
C ASP A 28 -43.85 63.36 -2.46
N ARG A 29 -44.97 63.01 -1.82
CA ARG A 29 -45.69 61.76 -2.05
C ARG A 29 -47.17 62.03 -1.94
N ASP A 30 -47.90 61.40 -2.86
CA ASP A 30 -49.31 61.04 -2.84
C ASP A 30 -50.30 62.08 -3.42
N ARG A 31 -50.72 61.90 -4.70
CA ARG A 31 -51.95 61.14 -5.08
C ARG A 31 -52.45 61.43 -6.49
N ILE A 32 -52.63 60.35 -7.26
CA ILE A 32 -53.62 60.23 -8.35
C ILE A 32 -54.82 59.46 -7.79
N GLY A 33 -56.03 59.89 -8.17
CA GLY A 33 -57.25 59.08 -8.14
C GLY A 33 -58.31 59.57 -7.16
N ASP A 34 -59.37 60.17 -7.69
CA ASP A 34 -60.71 59.79 -7.24
C ASP A 34 -61.70 59.90 -8.40
N GLY A 35 -62.51 58.86 -8.54
CA GLY A 35 -63.60 58.77 -9.49
C GLY A 35 -64.94 58.86 -8.75
N GLY A 36 -65.90 59.52 -9.39
CA GLY A 36 -67.34 59.25 -9.29
C GLY A 36 -68.04 59.44 -7.93
N ALA A 37 -68.94 60.41 -7.86
CA ALA A 37 -70.39 60.14 -7.95
C ALA A 37 -71.23 61.35 -7.48
N ASP A 38 -72.33 61.55 -8.21
CA ASP A 38 -73.46 62.41 -7.93
C ASP A 38 -73.95 62.43 -6.47
N ALA A 39 -74.30 63.62 -5.98
CA ALA A 39 -75.55 63.86 -5.25
C ALA A 39 -75.81 65.37 -5.10
N GLY A 40 -76.95 65.83 -5.60
CA GLY A 40 -77.39 67.23 -5.54
C GLY A 40 -77.94 67.68 -4.17
N THR A 41 -78.23 68.98 -4.10
CA THR A 41 -79.34 69.70 -3.41
C THR A 41 -78.92 71.17 -3.32
N MET A 42 -79.52 72.12 -4.05
CA MET A 42 -80.83 72.77 -3.86
C MET A 42 -80.98 73.51 -2.51
N MET A 43 -80.90 74.85 -2.62
CA MET A 43 -81.77 75.89 -2.02
C MET A 43 -81.44 76.53 -0.65
N ASP A 44 -81.36 77.86 -0.76
CA ASP A 44 -81.98 78.92 0.06
C ASP A 44 -81.19 79.53 1.23
N GLY A 45 -81.18 80.88 1.25
CA GLY A 45 -80.63 81.68 2.35
C GLY A 45 -80.16 83.10 2.00
N GLY A 46 -81.05 83.97 1.51
CA GLY A 46 -80.99 85.40 1.87
C GLY A 46 -82.02 85.70 2.99
N PRO A 47 -82.16 86.94 3.51
CA PRO A 47 -81.33 88.15 3.40
C PRO A 47 -80.99 88.79 4.77
N GLY A 48 -80.15 89.83 4.79
CA GLY A 48 -79.82 90.57 6.02
C GLY A 48 -78.99 91.84 5.80
N ASP A 49 -79.60 92.83 5.15
CA ASP A 49 -79.51 94.28 5.32
C ASP A 49 -78.26 94.92 5.98
N GLY A 50 -77.46 95.58 5.13
CA GLY A 50 -76.55 96.67 5.51
C GLY A 50 -76.43 97.64 4.34
N GLY A 51 -77.23 98.71 4.34
CA GLY A 51 -77.36 99.64 3.22
C GLY A 51 -76.10 100.46 2.89
N PRO A 52 -76.02 101.05 1.69
CA PRO A 52 -74.93 101.93 1.31
C PRO A 52 -75.32 103.40 1.51
N SER A 53 -74.39 104.19 2.02
CA SER A 53 -74.29 105.60 1.70
C SER A 53 -72.82 105.97 1.59
N ASP A 54 -72.27 105.91 0.37
CA ASP A 54 -71.82 107.12 -0.30
C ASP A 54 -71.40 106.82 -1.74
N ALA A 55 -71.41 107.88 -2.54
CA ALA A 55 -71.49 107.94 -3.99
C ALA A 55 -70.34 107.36 -4.82
N GLY A 56 -70.72 106.78 -5.97
CA GLY A 56 -70.29 107.27 -7.28
C GLY A 56 -69.22 106.47 -8.06
N PHE A 57 -69.57 106.13 -9.30
CA PHE A 57 -68.75 105.56 -10.40
C PHE A 57 -68.48 104.05 -10.22
N ASP A 58 -68.79 103.13 -11.13
CA ASP A 58 -68.90 103.17 -12.58
C ASP A 58 -69.72 101.93 -13.01
N ALA A 59 -70.84 102.12 -13.72
CA ALA A 59 -71.46 101.00 -14.42
C ALA A 59 -70.66 100.86 -15.70
N GLY A 60 -69.84 99.80 -15.77
CA GLY A 60 -69.13 99.47 -17.00
C GLY A 60 -70.09 99.44 -18.19
N PRO A 61 -69.60 99.76 -19.39
CA PRO A 61 -70.43 99.80 -20.59
C PRO A 61 -71.26 98.52 -20.75
N PRO A 62 -72.53 98.63 -21.23
CA PRO A 62 -73.36 97.47 -21.44
C PRO A 62 -72.87 96.70 -22.67
N CYS A 63 -72.62 95.41 -22.47
CA CYS A 63 -72.33 94.46 -23.53
C CYS A 63 -73.42 94.45 -24.63
N GLY A 64 -73.00 94.29 -25.89
CA GLY A 64 -73.86 94.15 -27.05
C GLY A 64 -74.23 95.49 -27.69
N ASN A 65 -73.37 96.50 -27.52
CA ASN A 65 -73.58 97.84 -28.02
C ASN A 65 -72.91 98.11 -29.38
N GLY A 66 -72.14 97.12 -29.88
CA GLY A 66 -71.44 97.13 -31.16
C GLY A 66 -70.08 97.81 -31.12
N VAL A 67 -69.49 97.97 -29.94
CA VAL A 67 -68.14 98.53 -29.73
C VAL A 67 -67.46 97.78 -28.59
N GLU A 68 -66.31 97.16 -28.86
CA GLU A 68 -65.48 96.53 -27.82
C GLU A 68 -64.95 97.61 -26.84
N ASP A 69 -65.57 97.67 -25.66
CA ASP A 69 -65.20 98.60 -24.61
C ASP A 69 -64.09 98.05 -23.69
N THR A 70 -63.48 98.92 -22.88
CA THR A 70 -62.39 98.52 -21.97
C THR A 70 -62.90 97.54 -20.90
N GLY A 71 -62.59 96.25 -21.06
CA GLY A 71 -62.98 95.18 -20.14
C GLY A 71 -63.84 94.08 -20.79
N GLU A 72 -64.28 94.28 -22.03
CA GLU A 72 -64.93 93.27 -22.87
C GLU A 72 -63.86 92.49 -23.65
N ALA A 73 -64.12 91.22 -23.94
CA ALA A 73 -63.26 90.39 -24.80
C ALA A 73 -63.81 90.24 -26.23
N CYS A 74 -65.07 90.63 -26.44
CA CYS A 74 -65.76 90.77 -27.72
C CYS A 74 -66.99 91.66 -27.53
N ASP A 75 -67.50 92.31 -28.57
CA ASP A 75 -68.87 92.85 -28.62
C ASP A 75 -69.45 92.70 -30.04
N ASP A 76 -70.35 91.74 -30.22
CA ASP A 76 -70.95 91.40 -31.52
C ASP A 76 -72.24 92.22 -31.81
N GLY A 77 -72.49 93.29 -31.05
CA GLY A 77 -73.64 94.17 -31.20
C GLY A 77 -74.96 93.60 -30.71
N ASN A 78 -74.94 92.48 -29.98
CA ASN A 78 -76.13 91.93 -29.35
C ASN A 78 -75.81 91.20 -28.02
N THR A 79 -76.82 90.62 -27.36
CA THR A 79 -76.64 89.88 -26.08
C THR A 79 -77.23 88.47 -26.15
N THR A 80 -77.33 87.92 -27.35
CA THR A 80 -77.66 86.51 -27.56
C THR A 80 -76.41 85.72 -27.17
N ALA A 81 -76.61 84.49 -26.71
CA ALA A 81 -75.52 83.56 -26.46
C ALA A 81 -75.54 82.51 -27.58
N ASP A 82 -74.42 81.84 -27.78
CA ASP A 82 -74.16 80.82 -28.80
C ASP A 82 -74.01 81.36 -30.25
N ASP A 83 -73.75 82.65 -30.42
CA ASP A 83 -73.33 83.29 -31.69
C ASP A 83 -71.87 83.79 -31.67
N GLY A 84 -71.13 83.45 -30.61
CA GLY A 84 -69.69 83.60 -30.47
C GLY A 84 -69.25 84.68 -29.48
N CYS A 85 -70.13 85.60 -29.14
CA CYS A 85 -69.90 86.56 -28.06
C CYS A 85 -71.02 86.47 -27.03
N SER A 86 -70.67 86.13 -25.79
CA SER A 86 -71.68 85.88 -24.76
C SER A 86 -72.47 87.14 -24.41
N ALA A 87 -73.62 86.96 -23.76
CA ALA A 87 -74.41 88.08 -23.19
C ALA A 87 -73.66 88.95 -22.15
N THR A 88 -72.45 88.56 -21.76
CA THR A 88 -71.53 89.30 -20.88
C THR A 88 -70.24 89.73 -21.56
N CYS A 89 -70.18 89.67 -22.89
CA CYS A 89 -69.06 90.13 -23.73
C CYS A 89 -67.75 89.40 -23.44
N THR A 90 -67.89 88.08 -23.29
CA THR A 90 -66.79 87.13 -23.28
C THR A 90 -66.87 86.28 -24.53
N VAL A 91 -65.75 86.03 -25.18
CA VAL A 91 -65.70 85.09 -26.32
C VAL A 91 -66.18 83.72 -25.82
N GLU A 92 -67.12 83.13 -26.54
CA GLU A 92 -67.68 81.82 -26.21
C GLU A 92 -66.71 80.69 -26.61
N ASP A 93 -66.77 79.57 -25.90
CA ASP A 93 -65.91 78.42 -26.19
C ASP A 93 -66.14 77.94 -27.62
N GLY A 94 -65.06 77.79 -28.38
CA GLY A 94 -65.05 77.37 -29.79
C GLY A 94 -65.32 78.47 -30.81
N TRP A 95 -65.23 79.73 -30.39
CA TRP A 95 -65.34 80.88 -31.28
C TRP A 95 -64.10 81.76 -31.23
N THR A 96 -63.82 82.39 -32.37
CA THR A 96 -62.85 83.48 -32.45
C THR A 96 -63.57 84.73 -32.96
N CYS A 97 -63.52 85.78 -32.18
CA CYS A 97 -64.10 87.07 -32.53
C CYS A 97 -63.00 88.04 -32.96
N SER A 98 -63.23 88.79 -34.04
CA SER A 98 -62.27 89.79 -34.53
C SER A 98 -62.97 90.95 -35.24
N GLY A 99 -62.55 92.18 -34.95
CA GLY A 99 -63.12 93.39 -35.52
C GLY A 99 -62.46 94.68 -35.00
N PHE A 100 -62.81 95.82 -35.60
CA PHE A 100 -62.55 97.15 -35.02
C PHE A 100 -63.93 97.83 -34.86
N GLY A 101 -64.63 97.52 -33.77
CA GLY A 101 -66.04 97.89 -33.54
C GLY A 101 -66.86 96.65 -33.23
N MET A 102 -68.00 96.47 -33.91
CA MET A 102 -68.83 95.27 -33.81
C MET A 102 -68.04 94.05 -34.31
N ASP A 103 -67.71 93.13 -33.40
CA ASP A 103 -66.93 91.95 -33.70
C ASP A 103 -67.72 90.96 -34.55
N THR A 104 -67.01 90.29 -35.46
CA THR A 104 -67.56 89.14 -36.17
C THR A 104 -66.94 87.90 -35.58
N CYS A 105 -67.77 87.03 -35.00
CA CYS A 105 -67.33 85.77 -34.43
C CYS A 105 -67.48 84.64 -35.44
N THR A 106 -66.44 83.84 -35.60
CA THR A 106 -66.42 82.64 -36.44
C THR A 106 -66.06 81.43 -35.60
N ALA A 107 -66.81 80.35 -35.79
CA ALA A 107 -66.53 79.06 -35.17
C ALA A 107 -65.13 78.56 -35.56
N VAL A 108 -64.44 77.92 -34.61
CA VAL A 108 -63.06 77.47 -34.74
C VAL A 108 -63.05 76.00 -35.14
N CYS A 109 -62.87 75.75 -36.44
CA CYS A 109 -62.72 74.38 -36.92
C CYS A 109 -61.47 73.69 -36.36
N GLY A 110 -61.64 72.45 -35.93
CA GLY A 110 -60.63 71.55 -35.40
C GLY A 110 -60.39 71.68 -33.90
N ASP A 111 -61.38 72.14 -33.13
CA ASP A 111 -61.27 72.28 -31.66
C ASP A 111 -62.07 71.23 -30.87
N GLY A 112 -62.76 70.33 -31.57
CA GLY A 112 -63.56 69.24 -31.04
C GLY A 112 -64.99 69.65 -30.68
N MET A 113 -65.41 70.87 -30.97
CA MET A 113 -66.75 71.39 -30.68
C MET A 113 -67.49 71.72 -31.98
N THR A 114 -68.74 71.29 -32.10
CA THR A 114 -69.59 71.64 -33.25
C THR A 114 -70.46 72.84 -32.89
N VAL A 115 -70.03 74.05 -33.24
CA VAL A 115 -70.74 75.30 -32.95
C VAL A 115 -70.98 76.13 -34.22
N GLY A 116 -71.95 77.04 -34.17
CA GLY A 116 -72.23 77.95 -35.28
C GLY A 116 -72.56 77.24 -36.61
N SER A 117 -71.73 77.48 -37.63
CA SER A 117 -71.92 76.98 -39.01
C SER A 117 -71.21 75.65 -39.31
N GLU A 118 -70.59 75.01 -38.33
CA GLU A 118 -69.87 73.75 -38.50
C GLU A 118 -70.83 72.58 -38.74
N ALA A 119 -70.55 71.80 -39.78
CA ALA A 119 -71.28 70.58 -40.08
C ALA A 119 -70.75 69.35 -39.30
N CYS A 120 -69.48 69.42 -38.92
CA CYS A 120 -68.74 68.45 -38.12
C CYS A 120 -67.55 69.16 -37.48
N ASP A 121 -66.95 68.53 -36.48
CA ASP A 121 -65.64 68.88 -35.94
C ASP A 121 -65.08 67.60 -35.28
N ASP A 122 -63.90 67.16 -35.69
CA ASP A 122 -63.22 65.98 -35.12
C ASP A 122 -61.97 66.32 -34.32
N GLY A 123 -61.78 67.60 -33.98
CA GLY A 123 -60.64 68.08 -33.18
C GLY A 123 -59.37 68.30 -34.00
N PHE A 124 -59.45 68.23 -35.33
CA PHE A 124 -58.32 68.42 -36.22
C PHE A 124 -58.66 69.39 -37.37
N THR A 125 -57.64 70.10 -37.87
CA THR A 125 -57.77 70.99 -39.06
C THR A 125 -57.35 70.28 -40.34
N SER A 126 -57.45 68.96 -40.34
CA SER A 126 -56.98 68.05 -41.39
C SER A 126 -58.11 67.72 -42.36
N ALA A 127 -57.77 67.34 -43.60
CA ALA A 127 -58.78 66.91 -44.57
C ALA A 127 -59.16 65.43 -44.41
N CYS A 128 -58.40 64.67 -43.62
CA CYS A 128 -58.57 63.24 -43.42
C CYS A 128 -59.39 62.98 -42.14
N GLY A 129 -60.01 61.81 -42.06
CA GLY A 129 -60.83 61.45 -40.89
C GLY A 129 -62.31 61.76 -41.06
N VAL A 130 -62.97 62.14 -39.97
CA VAL A 130 -64.43 62.22 -39.89
C VAL A 130 -64.93 63.58 -40.38
N CYS A 131 -64.13 64.63 -40.20
CA CYS A 131 -64.41 65.98 -40.64
C CYS A 131 -63.33 66.49 -41.59
N ASN A 132 -63.69 67.44 -42.45
CA ASN A 132 -62.72 68.06 -43.35
C ASN A 132 -62.12 69.33 -42.73
N ALA A 133 -61.02 69.81 -43.31
CA ALA A 133 -60.21 70.89 -42.75
C ALA A 133 -60.93 72.25 -42.57
N ASP A 134 -62.11 72.43 -43.15
CA ASP A 134 -62.91 73.65 -43.04
C ASP A 134 -64.27 73.40 -42.35
N CYS A 135 -64.47 72.22 -41.78
CA CYS A 135 -65.66 71.82 -41.02
C CYS A 135 -66.99 71.99 -41.78
N THR A 136 -66.93 72.00 -43.11
CA THR A 136 -68.11 72.14 -43.99
C THR A 136 -68.76 70.80 -44.34
N GLY A 137 -68.09 69.67 -44.08
CA GLY A 137 -68.60 68.34 -44.38
C GLY A 137 -67.64 67.21 -44.00
N PRO A 138 -68.02 65.95 -44.30
CA PRO A 138 -67.21 64.79 -43.91
C PRO A 138 -65.81 64.80 -44.56
N GLY A 139 -64.81 64.37 -43.79
CA GLY A 139 -63.42 64.21 -44.22
C GLY A 139 -63.21 63.07 -45.23
N THR A 140 -61.96 62.89 -45.68
CA THR A 140 -61.60 61.78 -46.57
C THR A 140 -61.54 60.46 -45.82
N THR A 141 -62.07 59.40 -46.44
CA THR A 141 -62.05 58.05 -45.88
C THR A 141 -60.62 57.57 -45.65
N VAL A 142 -60.31 57.22 -44.39
CA VAL A 142 -59.03 56.64 -43.97
C VAL A 142 -58.99 55.16 -44.37
N THR A 143 -57.92 54.74 -45.05
CA THR A 143 -57.75 53.34 -45.50
C THR A 143 -56.32 52.89 -45.19
N CYS A 144 -56.17 52.05 -44.16
CA CYS A 144 -54.89 51.45 -43.83
C CYS A 144 -54.28 50.68 -45.02
N GLY A 145 -53.01 50.96 -45.30
CA GLY A 145 -52.19 50.35 -46.34
C GLY A 145 -52.26 51.07 -47.68
N ASP A 146 -52.68 52.33 -47.71
CA ASP A 146 -52.69 53.14 -48.93
C ASP A 146 -51.43 54.02 -49.11
N GLY A 147 -50.55 53.99 -48.11
CA GLY A 147 -49.26 54.68 -48.08
C GLY A 147 -49.33 56.13 -47.63
N ALA A 148 -50.49 56.64 -47.25
CA ALA A 148 -50.67 57.96 -46.66
C ALA A 148 -51.02 57.82 -45.17
N ILE A 149 -50.47 58.69 -44.32
CA ILE A 149 -50.76 58.64 -42.88
C ILE A 149 -51.83 59.68 -42.56
N CYS A 150 -53.01 59.23 -42.15
CA CYS A 150 -53.99 60.11 -41.51
C CYS A 150 -53.74 60.17 -40.00
N ALA A 151 -53.03 61.20 -39.53
CA ALA A 151 -52.65 61.37 -38.12
C ALA A 151 -53.83 61.34 -37.13
N ASP A 152 -55.05 61.58 -37.62
CA ASP A 152 -56.28 61.59 -36.83
C ASP A 152 -56.78 60.17 -36.50
N THR A 153 -56.27 59.13 -37.17
CA THR A 153 -56.73 57.73 -37.02
C THR A 153 -55.61 56.68 -37.10
N GLU A 154 -54.51 56.99 -37.80
CA GLU A 154 -53.39 56.08 -38.05
C GLU A 154 -52.12 56.56 -37.33
N ALA A 155 -51.44 55.63 -36.68
CA ALA A 155 -50.12 55.84 -36.09
C ALA A 155 -48.97 55.57 -37.10
N CYS A 156 -49.26 54.80 -38.15
CA CYS A 156 -48.34 54.42 -39.22
C CYS A 156 -49.16 53.98 -40.46
N ASP A 157 -48.59 54.02 -41.67
CA ASP A 157 -49.15 53.34 -42.85
C ASP A 157 -48.00 52.87 -43.74
N ASP A 158 -47.73 51.56 -43.73
CA ASP A 158 -46.60 50.94 -44.44
C ASP A 158 -46.99 50.38 -45.82
N SER A 159 -48.04 50.94 -46.43
CA SER A 159 -48.60 50.53 -47.72
C SER A 159 -49.15 49.10 -47.77
N ASN A 160 -49.38 48.46 -46.62
CA ASN A 160 -50.00 47.16 -46.56
C ASN A 160 -50.87 46.96 -45.30
N THR A 161 -51.38 45.75 -45.07
CA THR A 161 -52.24 45.41 -43.91
C THR A 161 -51.80 44.09 -43.26
N ALA A 162 -50.53 43.73 -43.41
CA ALA A 162 -49.92 42.66 -42.64
C ALA A 162 -49.77 43.12 -41.19
N ALA A 163 -49.63 42.14 -40.31
CA ALA A 163 -49.17 42.38 -38.95
C ALA A 163 -47.78 41.76 -38.83
N ASP A 164 -47.04 42.15 -37.81
CA ASP A 164 -45.67 41.75 -37.50
C ASP A 164 -44.60 42.28 -38.48
N ASP A 165 -44.87 43.36 -39.22
CA ASP A 165 -43.91 44.12 -40.03
C ASP A 165 -43.68 45.57 -39.53
N GLY A 166 -44.17 45.87 -38.32
CA GLY A 166 -43.92 47.09 -37.58
C GLY A 166 -45.10 48.07 -37.57
N CYS A 167 -46.03 47.97 -38.52
CA CYS A 167 -47.29 48.68 -38.50
C CYS A 167 -48.44 47.69 -38.27
N SER A 168 -49.36 47.98 -37.36
CA SER A 168 -50.48 47.07 -37.12
C SER A 168 -51.35 46.90 -38.37
N ALA A 169 -52.01 45.75 -38.51
CA ALA A 169 -52.88 45.48 -39.67
C ALA A 169 -54.05 46.46 -39.86
N ASP A 170 -54.34 47.30 -38.86
CA ASP A 170 -55.32 48.38 -38.88
C ASP A 170 -54.70 49.79 -38.83
N CYS A 171 -53.37 49.89 -38.93
CA CYS A 171 -52.57 51.13 -38.92
C CYS A 171 -52.73 51.98 -37.65
N ALA A 172 -53.45 51.48 -36.65
CA ALA A 172 -53.79 52.21 -35.43
C ALA A 172 -52.61 52.35 -34.46
N MET A 173 -51.59 51.50 -34.60
CA MET A 173 -50.45 51.47 -33.69
C MET A 173 -49.19 50.94 -34.38
N ILE A 174 -48.03 51.48 -33.98
CA ILE A 174 -46.72 50.88 -34.26
C ILE A 174 -46.57 49.66 -33.34
N GLU A 175 -46.13 48.54 -33.87
CA GLU A 175 -45.98 47.29 -33.12
C GLU A 175 -44.81 47.35 -32.12
N THR A 176 -44.89 46.59 -31.03
CA THR A 176 -43.87 46.61 -29.98
C THR A 176 -42.51 46.15 -30.52
N GLY A 177 -41.46 46.94 -30.26
CA GLY A 177 -40.11 46.63 -30.75
C GLY A 177 -39.85 47.12 -32.16
N TRP A 178 -40.69 48.02 -32.68
CA TRP A 178 -40.53 48.64 -34.00
C TRP A 178 -40.60 50.17 -33.89
N VAL A 179 -39.87 50.84 -34.76
CA VAL A 179 -40.03 52.28 -34.99
C VAL A 179 -40.36 52.51 -36.45
N CYS A 180 -41.48 53.20 -36.71
CA CYS A 180 -41.91 53.54 -38.07
C CYS A 180 -41.67 55.02 -38.35
N SER A 181 -41.13 55.33 -39.52
CA SER A 181 -40.95 56.71 -39.98
C SER A 181 -41.15 56.85 -41.48
N GLY A 182 -41.56 58.05 -41.91
CA GLY A 182 -41.84 58.36 -43.32
C GLY A 182 -43.32 58.29 -43.69
N GLU A 183 -43.62 58.66 -44.93
CA GLU A 183 -44.95 58.53 -45.56
C GLU A 183 -44.72 58.08 -47.02
N PRO A 184 -44.90 56.78 -47.35
CA PRO A 184 -45.34 55.68 -46.47
C PRO A 184 -44.37 55.39 -45.32
N SER A 185 -44.90 54.87 -44.21
CA SER A 185 -44.12 54.37 -43.08
C SER A 185 -43.15 53.28 -43.53
N THR A 186 -41.90 53.43 -43.12
CA THR A 186 -40.89 52.36 -43.14
C THR A 186 -40.58 52.01 -41.70
N CYS A 187 -40.74 50.74 -41.33
CA CYS A 187 -40.57 50.26 -39.97
C CYS A 187 -39.29 49.45 -39.84
N GLU A 188 -38.51 49.71 -38.78
CA GLU A 188 -37.28 49.00 -38.44
C GLU A 188 -37.40 48.43 -37.01
N GLU A 189 -36.83 47.23 -36.78
CA GLU A 189 -36.78 46.60 -35.45
C GLU A 189 -35.90 47.44 -34.50
N THR A 190 -36.40 47.76 -33.31
CA THR A 190 -35.61 48.39 -32.23
C THR A 190 -34.78 47.33 -31.51
N CYS A 191 -35.32 46.13 -31.35
CA CYS A 191 -34.63 45.06 -30.63
C CYS A 191 -33.64 44.31 -31.53
N ASN A 192 -32.46 43.99 -30.98
CA ASN A 192 -31.30 43.37 -31.63
C ASN A 192 -30.59 44.29 -32.62
N ASN A 193 -30.72 45.61 -32.46
CA ASN A 193 -30.05 46.60 -33.30
C ASN A 193 -28.67 47.03 -32.72
N GLY A 194 -28.33 46.53 -31.52
CA GLY A 194 -27.11 46.81 -30.79
C GLY A 194 -27.14 48.12 -29.99
N VAL A 195 -28.31 48.74 -29.82
CA VAL A 195 -28.55 49.97 -29.08
C VAL A 195 -29.63 49.69 -28.02
N LEU A 196 -29.43 50.17 -26.79
CA LEU A 196 -30.43 50.01 -25.74
C LEU A 196 -31.51 51.10 -25.86
N ASP A 197 -32.63 50.79 -26.50
CA ASP A 197 -33.72 51.72 -26.75
C ASP A 197 -34.71 51.84 -25.56
N MET A 198 -35.55 52.88 -25.58
CA MET A 198 -36.52 53.12 -24.52
C MET A 198 -37.61 52.04 -24.51
N GLY A 199 -37.58 51.15 -23.50
CA GLY A 199 -38.51 50.03 -23.35
C GLY A 199 -37.81 48.66 -23.30
N GLU A 200 -36.54 48.63 -23.67
CA GLU A 200 -35.67 47.46 -23.61
C GLU A 200 -34.95 47.38 -22.27
N THR A 201 -34.65 46.16 -21.83
CA THR A 201 -33.83 45.92 -20.63
C THR A 201 -32.42 45.43 -20.98
N CYS A 202 -32.23 44.96 -22.21
CA CYS A 202 -30.96 44.61 -22.85
C CYS A 202 -31.14 44.68 -24.37
N ASP A 203 -30.04 44.82 -25.12
CA ASP A 203 -29.95 44.61 -26.57
C ASP A 203 -28.50 44.22 -26.90
N ASP A 204 -28.24 42.95 -27.19
CA ASP A 204 -26.90 42.42 -27.50
C ASP A 204 -26.59 42.38 -29.00
N GLY A 205 -27.50 42.93 -29.83
CA GLY A 205 -27.39 42.94 -31.28
C GLY A 205 -27.60 41.56 -31.94
N ALA A 206 -28.08 40.55 -31.21
CA ALA A 206 -28.27 39.20 -31.73
C ALA A 206 -29.68 38.67 -31.43
N ASN A 207 -30.38 38.19 -32.46
CA ASN A 207 -31.64 37.46 -32.29
C ASN A 207 -31.36 35.98 -31.97
N VAL A 208 -30.73 35.73 -30.82
CA VAL A 208 -30.45 34.42 -30.26
C VAL A 208 -31.08 34.38 -28.85
N ALA A 209 -31.50 33.21 -28.40
CA ALA A 209 -32.03 33.04 -27.05
C ALA A 209 -31.05 32.16 -26.25
N GLY A 210 -30.91 32.42 -24.96
CA GLY A 210 -29.98 31.72 -24.08
C GLY A 210 -28.60 32.35 -23.96
N ASP A 211 -28.36 33.54 -24.52
CA ASP A 211 -27.15 34.35 -24.39
C ASP A 211 -27.31 35.54 -23.43
N GLY A 212 -28.44 35.60 -22.72
CA GLY A 212 -28.72 36.57 -21.66
C GLY A 212 -29.60 37.72 -22.08
N CYS A 213 -29.74 37.99 -23.38
CA CYS A 213 -30.75 38.90 -23.91
C CYS A 213 -31.72 38.16 -24.82
N SER A 214 -32.98 38.08 -24.41
CA SER A 214 -33.97 37.38 -25.23
C SER A 214 -34.25 38.14 -26.54
N PRO A 215 -34.80 37.47 -27.58
CA PRO A 215 -35.25 38.12 -28.82
C PRO A 215 -36.30 39.24 -28.66
N ALA A 216 -36.85 39.42 -27.45
CA ALA A 216 -37.77 40.48 -27.09
C ALA A 216 -37.11 41.60 -26.25
N CYS A 217 -35.77 41.64 -26.21
CA CYS A 217 -34.96 42.61 -25.47
C CYS A 217 -35.28 42.65 -23.96
N GLN A 218 -35.63 41.48 -23.44
CA GLN A 218 -35.78 41.20 -22.02
C GLN A 218 -34.58 40.41 -21.51
N THR A 219 -33.97 40.86 -20.41
CA THR A 219 -32.90 40.13 -19.73
C THR A 219 -33.40 38.75 -19.31
N GLU A 220 -32.67 37.70 -19.69
CA GLU A 220 -33.01 36.33 -19.35
C GLU A 220 -32.71 36.04 -17.87
N PRO A 221 -33.47 35.13 -17.20
CA PRO A 221 -33.20 34.77 -15.81
C PRO A 221 -31.78 34.21 -15.64
N GLY A 222 -31.03 34.71 -14.66
CA GLY A 222 -29.66 34.29 -14.38
C GLY A 222 -28.58 35.11 -15.08
N TRP A 223 -28.98 36.14 -15.83
CA TRP A 223 -28.08 37.00 -16.58
C TRP A 223 -28.13 38.44 -16.10
N SER A 224 -26.98 39.09 -16.12
CA SER A 224 -26.82 40.53 -15.94
C SER A 224 -26.26 41.13 -17.21
N CYS A 225 -27.05 41.98 -17.86
CA CYS A 225 -26.67 42.66 -19.09
C CYS A 225 -26.33 44.13 -18.80
N ALA A 226 -25.21 44.61 -19.37
CA ALA A 226 -24.81 46.01 -19.28
C ALA A 226 -24.06 46.48 -20.53
N GLY A 227 -24.15 47.77 -20.85
CA GLY A 227 -23.47 48.38 -21.99
C GLY A 227 -24.36 48.57 -23.21
N GLU A 228 -23.76 49.06 -24.30
CA GLU A 228 -24.41 49.33 -25.59
C GLU A 228 -23.39 49.01 -26.73
N PRO A 229 -23.55 47.90 -27.47
CA PRO A 229 -24.53 46.81 -27.24
C PRO A 229 -24.35 46.15 -25.88
N SER A 230 -25.44 45.63 -25.33
CA SER A 230 -25.48 44.93 -24.05
C SER A 230 -24.60 43.70 -24.08
N ALA A 231 -23.63 43.63 -23.18
CA ALA A 231 -22.89 42.40 -22.91
C ALA A 231 -23.52 41.73 -21.71
N CYS A 232 -24.00 40.50 -21.90
CA CYS A 232 -24.62 39.71 -20.84
C CYS A 232 -23.61 38.73 -20.26
N MET A 233 -23.59 38.65 -18.94
CA MET A 233 -22.79 37.70 -18.17
C MET A 233 -23.68 37.00 -17.14
N THR A 234 -23.39 35.75 -16.83
CA THR A 234 -24.15 35.00 -15.83
C THR A 234 -23.93 35.58 -14.43
N ILE A 235 -24.90 35.40 -13.55
CA ILE A 235 -24.87 35.90 -12.17
C ILE A 235 -24.45 34.76 -11.25
N CYS A 236 -23.18 34.75 -10.90
CA CYS A 236 -22.70 33.76 -9.96
C CYS A 236 -23.26 33.97 -8.53
N GLY A 237 -23.74 32.88 -7.94
CA GLY A 237 -24.30 32.82 -6.59
C GLY A 237 -25.80 33.07 -6.53
N ASP A 238 -26.53 32.93 -7.64
CA ASP A 238 -27.98 33.12 -7.69
C ASP A 238 -28.79 31.82 -7.56
N GLY A 239 -28.09 30.69 -7.49
CA GLY A 239 -28.61 29.34 -7.34
C GLY A 239 -29.04 28.68 -8.65
N MET A 240 -28.74 29.28 -9.80
CA MET A 240 -28.98 28.70 -11.12
C MET A 240 -27.66 28.34 -11.79
N VAL A 241 -27.64 27.24 -12.56
CA VAL A 241 -26.46 26.84 -13.33
C VAL A 241 -26.77 26.94 -14.81
N ILE A 242 -26.15 27.89 -15.50
CA ILE A 242 -26.27 28.06 -16.94
C ILE A 242 -25.28 27.14 -17.68
N THR A 243 -25.83 26.11 -18.34
CA THR A 243 -25.02 25.05 -18.97
C THR A 243 -24.17 25.56 -20.12
N GLY A 244 -22.85 25.55 -19.95
CA GLY A 244 -21.87 25.98 -20.96
C GLY A 244 -21.07 27.20 -20.54
N GLU A 245 -21.62 27.98 -19.59
CA GLU A 245 -21.10 29.25 -19.12
C GLU A 245 -20.68 29.16 -17.64
N GLU A 246 -21.37 28.32 -16.85
CA GLU A 246 -21.09 28.04 -15.44
C GLU A 246 -20.85 26.54 -15.24
N GLU A 247 -19.86 26.21 -14.41
CA GLU A 247 -19.58 24.83 -14.01
C GLU A 247 -20.35 24.44 -12.73
N CYS A 248 -20.62 25.41 -11.86
CA CYS A 248 -21.36 25.28 -10.61
C CYS A 248 -22.05 26.61 -10.23
N ASP A 249 -23.03 26.58 -9.32
CA ASP A 249 -23.54 27.76 -8.60
C ASP A 249 -24.15 27.33 -7.26
N ASP A 250 -23.49 27.64 -6.16
CA ASP A 250 -23.85 27.21 -4.81
C ASP A 250 -24.68 28.25 -4.03
N SER A 251 -25.34 29.16 -4.75
CA SER A 251 -26.14 30.27 -4.21
C SER A 251 -25.35 31.32 -3.41
N ASN A 252 -24.02 31.32 -3.51
CA ASN A 252 -23.19 32.31 -2.87
C ASN A 252 -21.92 32.65 -3.72
N THR A 253 -21.03 33.50 -3.20
CA THR A 253 -19.81 33.95 -3.91
C THR A 253 -18.58 33.90 -2.99
N ALA A 254 -18.64 33.07 -1.96
CA ALA A 254 -17.48 32.75 -1.14
C ALA A 254 -16.58 31.81 -1.95
N ASP A 255 -15.28 31.95 -1.75
CA ASP A 255 -14.32 30.96 -2.23
C ASP A 255 -14.12 29.93 -1.09
N ASP A 256 -13.60 28.76 -1.44
CA ASP A 256 -13.26 27.62 -0.56
C ASP A 256 -14.47 26.85 0.02
N ASP A 257 -15.64 26.89 -0.63
CA ASP A 257 -16.83 26.07 -0.32
C ASP A 257 -17.30 25.19 -1.50
N GLY A 258 -16.46 25.08 -2.53
CA GLY A 258 -16.61 24.16 -3.66
C GLY A 258 -17.01 24.83 -4.96
N CYS A 259 -17.64 26.00 -4.91
CA CYS A 259 -17.92 26.80 -6.11
C CYS A 259 -17.31 28.18 -5.99
N SER A 260 -16.39 28.53 -6.88
CA SER A 260 -15.67 29.81 -6.76
C SER A 260 -16.60 31.00 -6.93
N ALA A 261 -16.15 32.19 -6.52
CA ALA A 261 -16.84 33.46 -6.80
C ALA A 261 -17.05 33.77 -8.31
N THR A 262 -16.49 32.94 -9.20
CA THR A 262 -16.65 33.03 -10.65
C THR A 262 -17.36 31.80 -11.26
N CYS A 263 -18.03 30.99 -10.43
CA CYS A 263 -18.84 29.84 -10.84
C CYS A 263 -18.05 28.78 -11.62
N THR A 264 -16.80 28.62 -11.19
CA THR A 264 -15.93 27.51 -11.59
C THR A 264 -15.83 26.52 -10.43
N GLU A 265 -15.85 25.23 -10.74
CA GLU A 265 -15.68 24.20 -9.73
C GLU A 265 -14.28 24.32 -9.10
N GLU A 266 -14.23 24.36 -7.76
CA GLU A 266 -12.97 24.48 -7.06
C GLU A 266 -12.21 23.16 -7.06
N THR A 267 -10.87 23.23 -7.01
CA THR A 267 -10.05 22.02 -7.04
C THR A 267 -10.24 21.22 -5.75
N GLY A 268 -10.56 19.93 -5.85
CA GLY A 268 -10.81 19.04 -4.70
C GLY A 268 -12.28 18.98 -4.27
N TRP A 269 -13.19 19.43 -5.13
CA TRP A 269 -14.63 19.43 -4.87
C TRP A 269 -15.37 18.85 -6.07
N THR A 270 -16.48 18.17 -5.78
CA THR A 270 -17.46 17.76 -6.80
C THR A 270 -18.80 18.44 -6.52
N CYS A 271 -19.25 19.29 -7.44
CA CYS A 271 -20.51 20.03 -7.36
C CYS A 271 -21.61 19.36 -8.19
N THR A 272 -22.79 19.16 -7.60
CA THR A 272 -23.96 18.61 -8.32
C THR A 272 -25.26 19.36 -8.01
N GLY A 273 -26.13 19.50 -9.01
CA GLY A 273 -27.45 20.14 -8.87
C GLY A 273 -27.49 21.62 -9.24
N ALA A 274 -28.69 22.20 -9.14
CA ALA A 274 -28.98 23.63 -9.33
C ALA A 274 -30.07 24.04 -8.32
N PRO A 275 -29.73 24.72 -7.20
CA PRO A 275 -28.38 25.16 -6.83
C PRO A 275 -27.42 23.99 -6.61
N SER A 276 -26.16 24.18 -6.95
CA SER A 276 -25.07 23.22 -6.75
C SER A 276 -24.86 22.97 -5.26
N SER A 277 -24.82 21.70 -4.89
CA SER A 277 -24.29 21.23 -3.62
C SER A 277 -22.93 20.64 -3.90
N CYS A 278 -21.90 21.19 -3.28
CA CYS A 278 -20.52 20.75 -3.46
C CYS A 278 -20.10 19.90 -2.27
N ASP A 279 -19.59 18.71 -2.57
CA ASP A 279 -19.03 17.78 -1.59
C ASP A 279 -17.50 17.74 -1.80
N GLU A 280 -16.72 17.68 -0.71
CA GLU A 280 -15.27 17.52 -0.78
C GLU A 280 -14.88 16.16 -1.39
N ASP A 281 -13.86 16.14 -2.25
CA ASP A 281 -13.32 14.93 -2.88
C ASP A 281 -12.33 14.21 -1.96
N CYS A 282 -12.85 13.40 -1.03
CA CYS A 282 -11.99 12.59 -0.18
C CYS A 282 -11.16 11.56 -0.98
N GLY A 283 -9.85 11.55 -0.73
CA GLY A 283 -8.85 10.63 -1.27
C GLY A 283 -8.03 11.20 -2.44
N ASP A 284 -7.97 12.52 -2.63
CA ASP A 284 -7.25 13.18 -3.72
C ASP A 284 -5.88 13.77 -3.31
N ALA A 285 -5.49 13.58 -2.04
CA ALA A 285 -4.30 14.11 -1.38
C ALA A 285 -4.30 15.63 -1.17
N MET A 286 -5.46 16.29 -1.22
CA MET A 286 -5.67 17.68 -0.85
C MET A 286 -6.56 17.74 0.39
N VAL A 287 -6.37 18.77 1.23
CA VAL A 287 -7.20 18.99 2.42
C VAL A 287 -7.93 20.31 2.21
N VAL A 288 -9.21 20.22 1.89
CA VAL A 288 -10.09 21.35 1.58
C VAL A 288 -11.31 21.35 2.51
N GLY A 289 -12.01 22.49 2.57
CA GLY A 289 -13.27 22.59 3.30
C GLY A 289 -13.22 22.10 4.75
N THR A 290 -14.02 21.09 5.06
CA THR A 290 -14.18 20.52 6.40
C THR A 290 -13.32 19.28 6.67
N GLU A 291 -12.50 18.87 5.72
CA GLU A 291 -11.63 17.70 5.87
C GLU A 291 -10.64 17.87 7.02
N ALA A 292 -10.57 16.86 7.89
CA ALA A 292 -9.59 16.82 8.96
C ALA A 292 -8.22 16.36 8.45
N CYS A 293 -8.21 15.55 7.38
CA CYS A 293 -7.02 15.06 6.70
C CYS A 293 -7.39 14.37 5.37
N ASP A 294 -6.42 14.19 4.48
CA ASP A 294 -6.52 13.37 3.28
C ASP A 294 -5.16 12.65 3.05
N ASP A 295 -5.19 11.33 2.84
CA ASP A 295 -3.98 10.52 2.62
C ASP A 295 -3.88 9.94 1.20
N GLY A 296 -4.68 10.46 0.26
CA GLY A 296 -4.70 10.12 -1.15
C GLY A 296 -5.50 8.86 -1.46
N ASN A 297 -6.33 8.38 -0.53
CA ASN A 297 -7.25 7.28 -0.78
C ASN A 297 -8.48 7.30 0.16
N THR A 298 -9.49 6.46 -0.15
CA THR A 298 -10.75 6.36 0.62
C THR A 298 -10.85 5.07 1.45
N THR A 299 -9.72 4.46 1.80
CA THR A 299 -9.68 3.26 2.66
C THR A 299 -9.47 3.71 4.10
N THR A 300 -10.26 3.18 5.03
CA THR A 300 -9.93 3.33 6.46
C THR A 300 -8.90 2.26 6.85
N GLU A 301 -7.62 2.62 6.92
CA GLU A 301 -6.60 1.71 7.42
C GLU A 301 -6.76 1.48 8.93
N THR A 302 -6.42 0.27 9.37
CA THR A 302 -6.46 -0.10 10.80
C THR A 302 -5.07 -0.31 11.40
N ALA A 303 -4.03 -0.35 10.56
CA ALA A 303 -2.64 -0.49 10.95
C ALA A 303 -1.74 0.14 9.89
N CYS A 304 -0.52 0.51 10.28
CA CYS A 304 0.46 1.01 9.32
C CYS A 304 1.02 -0.13 8.46
N PRO A 305 1.55 0.21 7.26
CA PRO A 305 2.35 -0.73 6.48
C PRO A 305 3.50 -1.30 7.31
N TYR A 306 3.83 -2.57 7.08
CA TYR A 306 4.93 -3.26 7.76
C TYR A 306 6.24 -2.45 7.68
N GLY A 307 6.97 -2.38 8.79
CA GLY A 307 8.22 -1.61 8.91
C GLY A 307 8.02 -0.15 9.33
N THR A 308 6.78 0.28 9.58
CA THR A 308 6.46 1.62 10.09
C THR A 308 5.76 1.52 11.45
N ALA A 309 6.45 1.87 12.53
CA ALA A 309 5.93 1.73 13.90
C ALA A 309 4.70 2.62 14.16
N THR A 310 4.70 3.84 13.61
CA THR A 310 3.59 4.79 13.73
C THR A 310 3.42 5.56 12.43
N CYS A 311 2.19 5.70 11.97
CA CYS A 311 1.83 6.47 10.79
C CYS A 311 0.52 7.21 11.05
N MET A 312 0.28 8.25 10.27
CA MET A 312 -1.02 8.90 10.20
C MET A 312 -1.67 8.50 8.90
N ALA A 313 -2.92 8.08 8.99
CA ALA A 313 -3.81 7.79 7.87
C ALA A 313 -5.14 8.51 8.12
N CYS A 314 -6.01 8.54 7.13
CA CYS A 314 -7.34 9.11 7.22
C CYS A 314 -8.37 8.00 7.26
N ASN A 315 -9.55 8.29 7.80
CA ASN A 315 -10.67 7.41 7.56
C ASN A 315 -11.19 7.63 6.13
N ALA A 316 -11.98 6.68 5.63
CA ALA A 316 -12.59 6.71 4.30
C ALA A 316 -13.46 7.93 3.99
N ALA A 317 -13.76 8.77 4.99
CA ALA A 317 -14.58 9.97 4.85
C ALA A 317 -13.79 11.27 5.10
N CYS A 318 -12.47 11.19 5.30
CA CYS A 318 -11.57 12.33 5.51
C CYS A 318 -11.95 13.25 6.70
N ASP A 319 -12.88 12.84 7.56
CA ASP A 319 -13.37 13.61 8.73
C ASP A 319 -12.53 13.38 10.00
N MET A 320 -11.62 12.41 9.97
CA MET A 320 -10.81 12.03 11.13
C MET A 320 -9.43 11.50 10.74
N ALA A 321 -8.39 12.17 11.26
CA ALA A 321 -7.03 11.65 11.24
C ALA A 321 -6.86 10.50 12.24
N LEU A 322 -6.36 9.37 11.75
CA LEU A 322 -6.10 8.15 12.50
C LEU A 322 -4.61 8.05 12.81
N SER A 323 -4.27 8.05 14.10
CA SER A 323 -2.92 7.69 14.57
C SER A 323 -2.83 6.18 14.70
N LEU A 324 -2.27 5.53 13.68
CA LEU A 324 -2.16 4.08 13.61
C LEU A 324 -0.79 3.62 14.11
N THR A 325 -0.75 2.40 14.62
CA THR A 325 0.47 1.65 14.92
C THR A 325 0.65 0.55 13.89
N GLY A 326 1.87 0.32 13.45
CA GLY A 326 2.22 -0.81 12.59
C GLY A 326 3.23 -1.72 13.26
N ASN A 327 3.28 -2.94 12.74
CA ASN A 327 4.23 -3.92 13.23
C ASN A 327 5.62 -3.64 12.62
N VAL A 328 6.64 -3.77 13.44
CA VAL A 328 8.05 -3.63 13.07
C VAL A 328 8.84 -4.78 13.64
N CYS A 329 9.93 -5.13 12.96
CA CYS A 329 10.83 -6.14 13.47
C CYS A 329 11.32 -5.81 14.89
N GLY A 330 11.11 -6.75 15.81
CA GLY A 330 11.52 -6.64 17.21
C GLY A 330 10.48 -5.97 18.10
N ASP A 331 9.20 -5.94 17.70
CA ASP A 331 8.11 -5.38 18.52
C ASP A 331 7.38 -6.43 19.38
N GLY A 332 7.80 -7.70 19.28
CA GLY A 332 7.23 -8.83 20.00
C GLY A 332 5.98 -9.41 19.33
N SER A 333 5.67 -9.01 18.09
CA SER A 333 4.45 -9.38 17.36
C SER A 333 4.76 -9.89 15.95
N PHE A 334 4.92 -11.21 15.83
CA PHE A 334 5.17 -11.89 14.55
C PHE A 334 4.11 -11.61 13.49
N SER A 335 4.56 -11.03 12.37
CA SER A 335 3.74 -10.68 11.20
C SER A 335 3.86 -11.72 10.09
N MET A 336 2.85 -12.59 9.96
CA MET A 336 2.84 -13.72 9.02
C MET A 336 2.95 -13.26 7.55
N GLY A 337 4.09 -13.53 6.92
CA GLY A 337 4.36 -13.21 5.51
C GLY A 337 5.37 -12.08 5.32
N ASP A 338 5.53 -11.22 6.31
CA ASP A 338 6.53 -10.14 6.32
C ASP A 338 7.77 -10.54 7.14
N GLU A 339 7.60 -11.38 8.17
CA GLU A 339 8.65 -11.82 9.07
C GLU A 339 8.87 -13.33 9.03
N GLY A 340 10.13 -13.75 9.22
CA GLY A 340 10.51 -15.14 9.48
C GLY A 340 10.54 -15.48 10.99
N CYS A 341 10.69 -14.47 11.85
CA CYS A 341 10.68 -14.53 13.31
C CYS A 341 10.48 -13.11 13.88
N ASP A 342 10.12 -13.00 15.15
CA ASP A 342 10.18 -11.74 15.93
C ASP A 342 10.40 -12.11 17.41
N ASP A 343 11.61 -11.88 17.92
CA ASP A 343 12.00 -12.16 19.32
C ASP A 343 11.95 -10.93 20.23
N GLY A 344 11.24 -9.88 19.79
CA GLY A 344 11.00 -8.65 20.55
C GLY A 344 12.20 -7.73 20.72
N ASP A 345 13.27 -7.93 19.95
CA ASP A 345 14.29 -6.92 19.75
C ASP A 345 14.92 -6.99 18.34
N THR A 346 16.00 -6.23 18.12
CA THR A 346 16.70 -6.13 16.82
C THR A 346 18.18 -6.49 16.96
N MET A 347 18.54 -7.19 18.04
CA MET A 347 19.86 -7.76 18.18
C MET A 347 20.06 -8.84 17.11
N ALA A 348 21.32 -9.14 16.81
CA ALA A 348 21.67 -10.21 15.89
C ALA A 348 22.56 -11.19 16.66
N GLY A 349 22.42 -12.49 16.38
CA GLY A 349 23.14 -13.57 17.05
C GLY A 349 22.35 -14.29 18.16
N ASP A 350 21.09 -13.96 18.36
CA ASP A 350 20.13 -14.59 19.29
C ASP A 350 19.04 -15.41 18.58
N GLY A 351 19.14 -15.52 17.26
CA GLY A 351 18.36 -16.43 16.43
C GLY A 351 17.31 -15.76 15.55
N CYS A 352 16.87 -14.54 15.90
CA CYS A 352 16.21 -13.66 14.96
C CYS A 352 17.15 -12.53 14.59
N SER A 353 17.35 -12.27 13.30
CA SER A 353 18.22 -11.17 12.89
C SER A 353 17.52 -9.83 13.12
N ALA A 354 18.31 -8.74 13.09
CA ALA A 354 17.81 -7.35 13.03
C ALA A 354 16.84 -7.03 11.87
N THR A 355 16.62 -7.96 10.95
CA THR A 355 15.68 -7.86 9.82
C THR A 355 14.56 -8.90 9.90
N CYS A 356 14.39 -9.54 11.06
CA CYS A 356 13.36 -10.52 11.35
C CYS A 356 13.38 -11.73 10.42
N THR A 357 14.59 -12.07 9.97
CA THR A 357 14.88 -13.34 9.30
C THR A 357 15.54 -14.29 10.29
N VAL A 358 15.10 -15.56 10.26
CA VAL A 358 15.67 -16.62 11.10
C VAL A 358 17.15 -16.77 10.75
N GLU A 359 18.01 -16.65 11.74
CA GLU A 359 19.44 -16.76 11.54
C GLU A 359 19.84 -18.20 11.21
N THR A 360 20.90 -18.37 10.43
CA THR A 360 21.37 -19.70 10.03
C THR A 360 21.86 -20.50 11.24
N GLY A 361 21.30 -21.69 11.43
CA GLY A 361 21.60 -22.55 12.59
C GLY A 361 20.68 -22.30 13.79
N TRP A 362 19.58 -21.57 13.60
CA TRP A 362 18.56 -21.33 14.62
C TRP A 362 17.18 -21.82 14.16
N THR A 363 16.35 -22.18 15.12
CA THR A 363 14.93 -22.52 14.92
C THR A 363 14.07 -21.65 15.82
N CYS A 364 13.16 -20.88 15.24
CA CYS A 364 12.29 -19.98 15.96
C CYS A 364 10.86 -20.55 16.00
N THR A 365 10.29 -20.65 17.20
CA THR A 365 8.92 -21.14 17.42
C THR A 365 8.20 -20.28 18.45
N GLY A 366 6.87 -20.18 18.35
CA GLY A 366 6.05 -19.34 19.24
C GLY A 366 5.40 -18.17 18.49
N MET A 367 4.14 -17.90 18.82
CA MET A 367 3.37 -16.74 18.36
C MET A 367 2.58 -16.21 19.57
N PRO A 368 2.47 -14.88 19.78
CA PRO A 368 2.90 -13.80 18.90
C PRO A 368 4.41 -13.50 18.95
N MET A 369 5.12 -13.81 20.04
CA MET A 369 6.57 -13.64 20.15
C MET A 369 7.28 -14.96 19.84
N SER A 370 8.28 -14.90 18.96
CA SER A 370 9.15 -16.03 18.61
C SER A 370 10.19 -16.26 19.69
N THR A 371 10.37 -17.52 20.08
CA THR A 371 11.51 -17.96 20.88
C THR A 371 12.44 -18.74 19.96
N CYS A 372 13.66 -18.24 19.78
CA CYS A 372 14.66 -18.87 18.93
C CYS A 372 15.62 -19.73 19.76
N THR A 373 15.78 -20.99 19.36
CA THR A 373 16.73 -21.93 19.95
C THR A 373 17.74 -22.37 18.89
N PRO A 374 19.02 -22.47 19.24
CA PRO A 374 20.04 -22.97 18.32
C PRO A 374 19.76 -24.42 17.92
N VAL A 375 20.20 -24.81 16.73
CA VAL A 375 19.96 -26.14 16.16
C VAL A 375 21.04 -27.10 16.65
N CYS A 376 20.65 -27.95 17.60
CA CYS A 376 21.51 -29.04 18.07
C CYS A 376 21.81 -30.04 16.95
N GLY A 377 23.08 -30.43 16.84
CA GLY A 377 23.59 -31.44 15.90
C GLY A 377 24.10 -30.86 14.58
N ASP A 378 24.45 -29.58 14.54
CA ASP A 378 24.99 -28.91 13.33
C ASP A 378 26.52 -28.77 13.33
N SER A 379 27.18 -29.38 14.32
CA SER A 379 28.62 -29.33 14.61
C SER A 379 29.11 -27.92 15.00
N ARG A 380 28.25 -27.03 15.50
CA ARG A 380 28.65 -25.68 15.95
C ARG A 380 27.97 -25.26 17.24
N VAL A 381 28.77 -25.10 18.30
CA VAL A 381 28.30 -24.49 19.56
C VAL A 381 28.00 -23.00 19.39
N ARG A 382 26.73 -22.60 19.55
CA ARG A 382 26.24 -21.22 19.49
C ARG A 382 25.13 -20.96 20.52
N GLY A 383 25.03 -19.70 20.96
CA GLY A 383 23.94 -19.27 21.84
C GLY A 383 23.90 -20.02 23.17
N GLY A 384 22.78 -20.69 23.43
CA GLY A 384 22.52 -21.46 24.67
C GLY A 384 23.06 -22.89 24.69
N GLU A 385 23.74 -23.34 23.64
CA GLU A 385 24.35 -24.68 23.58
C GLU A 385 25.54 -24.79 24.52
N ALA A 386 25.56 -25.85 25.33
CA ALA A 386 26.73 -26.21 26.13
C ALA A 386 27.77 -26.98 25.29
N CYS A 387 27.31 -27.74 24.29
CA CYS A 387 28.11 -28.52 23.36
C CYS A 387 27.33 -28.79 22.06
N ASP A 388 27.99 -29.33 21.04
CA ASP A 388 27.39 -29.87 19.82
C ASP A 388 28.39 -30.86 19.21
N ASP A 389 28.02 -32.13 19.10
CA ASP A 389 28.82 -33.23 18.56
C ASP A 389 28.36 -33.70 17.16
N GLY A 390 27.44 -32.95 16.54
CA GLY A 390 27.03 -33.16 15.14
C GLY A 390 25.84 -34.09 14.94
N ASP A 391 25.16 -34.52 16.01
CA ASP A 391 23.85 -35.14 15.91
C ASP A 391 22.94 -34.81 17.12
N THR A 392 21.79 -35.46 17.22
CA THR A 392 20.78 -35.24 18.28
C THR A 392 20.51 -36.53 19.05
N VAL A 393 21.49 -37.40 19.17
CA VAL A 393 21.42 -38.63 19.96
C VAL A 393 22.03 -38.34 21.32
N THR A 394 21.46 -38.92 22.38
CA THR A 394 22.12 -38.93 23.69
C THR A 394 22.84 -40.25 23.82
N GLU A 395 24.15 -40.27 23.59
CA GLU A 395 24.95 -41.47 23.77
C GLU A 395 25.05 -41.84 25.25
N THR A 396 25.11 -43.14 25.48
CA THR A 396 25.33 -43.70 26.81
C THR A 396 26.71 -44.30 26.97
N GLU A 397 27.45 -44.49 25.87
CA GLU A 397 28.78 -45.09 25.82
C GLU A 397 29.52 -44.55 24.58
N CYS A 398 30.85 -44.52 24.62
CA CYS A 398 31.65 -44.19 23.44
C CYS A 398 31.68 -45.35 22.43
N ASP A 399 31.98 -45.03 21.17
CA ASP A 399 32.27 -46.04 20.16
C ASP A 399 33.45 -46.95 20.58
N TYR A 400 33.34 -48.23 20.24
CA TYR A 400 34.35 -49.24 20.56
C TYR A 400 35.75 -48.84 20.07
N GLY A 401 36.74 -49.00 20.93
CA GLY A 401 38.13 -48.58 20.69
C GLY A 401 38.46 -47.18 21.20
N THR A 402 37.48 -46.45 21.73
CA THR A 402 37.68 -45.12 22.34
C THR A 402 37.47 -45.20 23.86
N PRO A 403 38.53 -45.09 24.68
CA PRO A 403 38.42 -45.29 26.13
C PRO A 403 37.61 -44.19 26.82
N THR A 404 37.70 -42.96 26.33
CA THR A 404 36.97 -41.80 26.84
C THR A 404 36.59 -40.88 25.70
N CYS A 405 35.35 -40.40 25.69
CA CYS A 405 34.85 -39.42 24.73
C CYS A 405 34.02 -38.36 25.46
N THR A 406 33.99 -37.17 24.87
CA THR A 406 33.10 -36.09 25.29
C THR A 406 32.09 -35.92 24.18
N LEU A 407 30.86 -36.32 24.46
CA LEU A 407 29.71 -36.21 23.55
C LEU A 407 28.67 -35.29 24.19
N CYS A 408 27.61 -34.99 23.45
CA CYS A 408 26.57 -34.08 23.86
C CYS A 408 25.27 -34.87 24.13
N ASN A 409 24.34 -34.27 24.88
CA ASN A 409 22.99 -34.83 24.96
C ASN A 409 22.16 -34.37 23.77
N MET A 410 21.06 -35.08 23.49
CA MET A 410 20.18 -34.83 22.33
C MET A 410 19.63 -33.40 22.17
N ASP A 411 19.65 -32.60 23.23
CA ASP A 411 19.19 -31.22 23.30
C ASP A 411 20.34 -30.20 23.48
N CYS A 412 21.59 -30.66 23.36
CA CYS A 412 22.80 -29.84 23.44
C CYS A 412 22.95 -28.99 24.72
N SER A 413 22.28 -29.40 25.79
CA SER A 413 22.21 -28.68 27.06
C SER A 413 23.34 -29.04 28.04
N ALA A 414 24.05 -30.15 27.83
CA ALA A 414 25.19 -30.55 28.68
C ALA A 414 26.18 -31.48 27.98
N GLU A 415 27.47 -31.29 28.28
CA GLU A 415 28.53 -32.24 27.91
C GLU A 415 28.46 -33.52 28.74
N LEU A 416 28.54 -34.66 28.05
CA LEU A 416 28.60 -36.00 28.62
C LEU A 416 30.03 -36.53 28.52
N MET A 417 30.68 -36.73 29.67
CA MET A 417 31.95 -37.47 29.72
C MET A 417 31.65 -38.96 29.87
N LEU A 418 31.79 -39.69 28.76
CA LEU A 418 31.50 -41.11 28.68
C LEU A 418 32.80 -41.92 28.62
N THR A 419 32.71 -43.17 29.07
CA THR A 419 33.75 -44.19 28.89
C THR A 419 33.30 -45.17 27.82
N GLY A 420 34.23 -45.69 27.03
CA GLY A 420 33.95 -46.73 26.05
C GLY A 420 34.77 -47.98 26.29
N SER A 421 34.25 -49.08 25.77
CA SER A 421 34.91 -50.38 25.76
C SER A 421 35.97 -50.44 24.65
N PHE A 422 37.10 -51.11 24.89
CA PHE A 422 38.20 -51.20 23.92
C PHE A 422 39.06 -52.44 24.12
N CYS A 423 39.70 -52.91 23.04
CA CYS A 423 40.63 -54.02 23.10
C CYS A 423 41.76 -53.77 24.11
N GLY A 424 41.91 -54.66 25.08
CA GLY A 424 42.89 -54.58 26.15
C GLY A 424 42.38 -53.90 27.43
N ASP A 425 41.06 -53.69 27.58
CA ASP A 425 40.47 -53.13 28.80
C ASP A 425 40.26 -54.18 29.93
N GLY A 426 40.51 -55.45 29.64
CA GLY A 426 40.40 -56.56 30.59
C GLY A 426 39.02 -57.21 30.65
N THR A 427 38.03 -56.65 29.95
CA THR A 427 36.70 -57.20 29.76
C THR A 427 36.53 -57.77 28.36
N GLN A 428 35.63 -58.75 28.20
CA GLN A 428 35.35 -59.32 26.88
C GLN A 428 34.00 -58.82 26.38
N ASP A 429 34.00 -57.89 25.42
CA ASP A 429 32.77 -57.26 24.90
C ASP A 429 32.13 -58.06 23.77
N THR A 430 31.05 -58.74 24.13
CA THR A 430 30.40 -59.73 23.26
C THR A 430 29.82 -59.07 22.01
N GLY A 431 30.40 -59.40 20.85
CA GLY A 431 29.94 -58.90 19.54
C GLY A 431 30.79 -57.76 18.97
N LEU A 432 31.67 -57.17 19.78
CA LEU A 432 32.67 -56.18 19.35
C LEU A 432 34.07 -56.81 19.26
N GLU A 433 34.34 -57.79 20.13
CA GLU A 433 35.61 -58.51 20.17
C GLU A 433 35.41 -60.01 20.45
N THR A 434 36.42 -60.79 20.07
CA THR A 434 36.41 -62.26 20.19
C THR A 434 37.14 -62.75 21.44
N CYS A 435 38.08 -61.97 21.96
CA CYS A 435 38.80 -62.20 23.21
C CYS A 435 39.33 -60.87 23.75
N ASP A 436 39.82 -60.89 24.98
CA ASP A 436 40.58 -59.80 25.59
C ASP A 436 41.54 -60.43 26.62
N ASP A 437 42.82 -60.09 26.51
CA ASP A 437 43.88 -60.45 27.44
C ASP A 437 44.52 -59.25 28.14
N ALA A 438 43.72 -58.18 28.29
CA ALA A 438 44.01 -56.93 28.96
C ALA A 438 45.14 -56.09 28.33
N ASN A 439 45.61 -56.42 27.12
CA ASN A 439 46.61 -55.65 26.39
C ASN A 439 46.32 -55.65 24.88
N THR A 440 47.07 -54.84 24.12
CA THR A 440 46.97 -54.73 22.66
C THR A 440 48.23 -55.21 21.95
N ASP A 441 49.12 -55.91 22.67
CA ASP A 441 50.28 -56.53 22.07
C ASP A 441 49.87 -57.82 21.35
N ASP A 442 50.64 -58.25 20.36
CA ASP A 442 50.43 -59.56 19.69
C ASP A 442 50.76 -60.77 20.59
N CYS A 443 51.16 -60.52 21.84
CA CYS A 443 51.55 -61.53 22.81
C CYS A 443 50.33 -61.97 23.64
N GLY A 444 50.36 -63.17 24.18
CA GLY A 444 49.34 -63.65 25.11
C GLY A 444 48.26 -64.52 24.47
N THR A 445 47.05 -64.46 25.02
CA THR A 445 45.93 -65.33 24.60
C THR A 445 44.98 -64.66 23.62
N CYS A 446 45.18 -63.38 23.31
CA CYS A 446 44.43 -62.62 22.33
C CYS A 446 45.36 -61.94 21.32
N SER A 447 44.84 -61.57 20.15
CA SER A 447 45.59 -60.75 19.18
C SER A 447 45.52 -59.29 19.57
N GLY A 448 46.47 -58.47 19.10
CA GLY A 448 46.52 -57.05 19.46
C GLY A 448 45.32 -56.21 18.97
N ASP A 449 44.46 -56.79 18.13
CA ASP A 449 43.19 -56.22 17.66
C ASP A 449 41.95 -56.88 18.30
N CYS A 450 42.14 -57.79 19.25
CA CYS A 450 41.10 -58.56 19.93
C CYS A 450 40.18 -59.40 19.00
N GLY A 451 40.57 -59.54 17.73
CA GLY A 451 39.78 -60.22 16.71
C GLY A 451 39.98 -61.74 16.70
N THR A 452 41.08 -62.25 17.26
CA THR A 452 41.43 -63.68 17.20
C THR A 452 41.97 -64.18 18.53
N SER A 453 41.31 -65.20 19.10
CA SER A 453 41.85 -65.92 20.26
C SER A 453 43.11 -66.70 19.88
N GLN A 454 44.23 -66.33 20.48
CA GLN A 454 45.52 -67.00 20.33
C GLN A 454 45.59 -68.20 21.28
N GLY A 455 45.20 -69.37 20.78
CA GLY A 455 45.27 -70.59 21.58
C GLY A 455 46.72 -70.97 21.92
N ALA A 456 46.93 -71.52 23.12
CA ALA A 456 48.12 -72.27 23.50
C ALA A 456 48.21 -73.57 22.67
N ARG A 457 48.55 -73.42 21.39
CA ARG A 457 48.85 -74.55 20.50
C ARG A 457 50.21 -75.10 20.88
N ALA A 458 50.29 -76.43 20.99
CA ALA A 458 51.55 -77.12 21.22
C ALA A 458 52.56 -76.72 20.14
N ALA A 459 53.75 -76.29 20.56
CA ALA A 459 54.87 -76.20 19.64
C ALA A 459 55.16 -77.60 19.05
N SER A 460 55.27 -77.67 17.73
CA SER A 460 55.53 -78.91 17.01
C SER A 460 56.77 -78.76 16.14
N GLY A 461 57.56 -79.83 16.06
CA GLY A 461 58.75 -79.90 15.22
C GLY A 461 58.82 -81.24 14.51
N THR A 462 59.66 -81.34 13.49
CA THR A 462 59.86 -82.60 12.76
C THR A 462 61.34 -82.95 12.71
N ILE A 463 61.65 -84.23 12.82
CA ILE A 463 62.97 -84.82 12.63
C ILE A 463 62.84 -85.78 11.45
N THR A 464 63.54 -85.51 10.36
CA THR A 464 63.49 -86.36 9.15
C THR A 464 64.79 -87.11 8.98
N VAL A 465 64.75 -88.44 9.01
CA VAL A 465 65.89 -89.32 8.72
C VAL A 465 66.03 -89.48 7.21
N THR A 466 67.19 -89.12 6.66
CA THR A 466 67.38 -89.04 5.19
C THR A 466 68.24 -90.17 4.62
N THR A 467 68.95 -90.93 5.46
CA THR A 467 69.79 -92.07 5.06
C THR A 467 69.53 -93.28 5.95
N ASP A 468 70.00 -94.45 5.54
CA ASP A 468 70.06 -95.64 6.39
C ASP A 468 71.14 -95.52 7.47
N ALA A 469 71.22 -96.51 8.37
CA ALA A 469 72.22 -96.58 9.42
C ALA A 469 73.67 -96.58 8.89
N ALA A 470 73.91 -97.07 7.67
CA ALA A 470 75.24 -97.08 7.04
C ALA A 470 75.67 -95.68 6.54
N GLY A 471 74.70 -94.81 6.23
CA GLY A 471 74.92 -93.40 5.89
C GLY A 471 75.08 -92.46 7.10
N THR A 472 75.07 -92.99 8.33
CA THR A 472 75.27 -92.20 9.56
C THR A 472 76.74 -92.22 9.98
N THR A 473 77.21 -91.12 10.60
CA THR A 473 78.54 -91.08 11.23
C THR A 473 78.41 -91.42 12.71
N ASP A 474 79.18 -92.39 13.17
CA ASP A 474 79.28 -92.76 14.57
C ASP A 474 79.71 -91.57 15.45
N GLY A 475 79.09 -91.42 16.62
CA GLY A 475 79.32 -90.28 17.53
C GLY A 475 78.59 -88.98 17.13
N SER A 476 77.73 -89.00 16.11
CA SER A 476 76.92 -87.83 15.75
C SER A 476 75.87 -87.54 16.83
N THR A 477 75.62 -86.26 17.13
CA THR A 477 74.69 -85.88 18.19
C THR A 477 73.61 -84.90 17.74
N PHE A 478 72.46 -84.97 18.42
CA PHE A 478 71.45 -83.92 18.38
C PHE A 478 70.88 -83.69 19.77
N THR A 479 70.40 -82.48 20.03
CA THR A 479 69.81 -82.11 21.32
C THR A 479 68.35 -81.72 21.16
N LEU A 480 67.55 -82.10 22.14
CA LEU A 480 66.15 -81.69 22.28
C LEU A 480 65.97 -80.95 23.60
N ASN A 481 65.16 -79.90 23.55
CA ASN A 481 64.79 -79.08 24.69
C ASN A 481 63.27 -78.83 24.61
N ASN A 482 62.57 -79.11 25.70
CA ASN A 482 61.11 -78.97 25.80
C ASN A 482 60.66 -77.57 26.26
N GLY A 483 61.61 -76.67 26.49
CA GLY A 483 61.41 -75.29 26.91
C GLY A 483 61.44 -75.05 28.41
N ASP A 484 61.56 -76.11 29.22
CA ASP A 484 61.51 -76.10 30.68
C ASP A 484 62.73 -76.83 31.28
N GLY A 485 63.90 -76.21 31.15
CA GLY A 485 65.11 -76.54 31.90
C GLY A 485 65.95 -77.74 31.42
N ASP A 486 65.36 -78.79 30.86
CA ASP A 486 66.09 -80.01 30.50
C ASP A 486 66.48 -80.05 29.01
N ILE A 487 67.80 -80.05 28.74
CA ILE A 487 68.37 -80.31 27.42
C ILE A 487 68.92 -81.74 27.41
N ILE A 488 68.35 -82.60 26.56
CA ILE A 488 68.83 -83.96 26.39
C ILE A 488 69.62 -84.07 25.08
N THR A 489 70.83 -84.60 25.17
CA THR A 489 71.69 -84.89 24.01
C THR A 489 71.59 -86.36 23.67
N PHE A 490 71.26 -86.66 22.42
CA PHE A 490 71.20 -88.00 21.85
C PHE A 490 72.39 -88.24 20.95
N GLU A 491 72.95 -89.44 21.01
CA GLU A 491 74.14 -89.84 20.25
C GLU A 491 73.86 -91.09 19.41
N LEU A 492 74.14 -91.00 18.11
CA LEU A 492 74.07 -92.12 17.18
C LEU A 492 75.33 -92.98 17.37
N ASP A 493 75.16 -94.24 17.78
CA ASP A 493 76.24 -95.12 18.21
C ASP A 493 76.20 -96.48 17.52
N ASN A 494 77.35 -96.95 17.04
CA ASN A 494 77.51 -98.28 16.44
C ASN A 494 78.47 -99.23 17.19
N ASP A 495 79.32 -98.72 18.10
CA ASP A 495 80.39 -99.49 18.75
C ASP A 495 80.29 -99.55 20.30
N MET A 496 79.19 -99.03 20.87
CA MET A 496 78.94 -98.91 22.31
C MET A 496 79.79 -97.84 23.03
N SER A 497 80.51 -96.99 22.30
CA SER A 497 81.26 -95.86 22.84
C SER A 497 80.42 -94.58 22.85
N VAL A 498 79.61 -94.40 23.90
CA VAL A 498 78.77 -93.21 24.07
C VAL A 498 79.46 -92.18 24.97
N THR A 499 79.44 -90.91 24.59
CA THR A 499 79.94 -89.81 25.42
C THR A 499 79.13 -89.72 26.72
N SER A 500 79.83 -89.56 27.85
CA SER A 500 79.18 -89.49 29.17
C SER A 500 78.15 -88.37 29.24
N GLY A 501 76.89 -88.70 29.58
CA GLY A 501 75.76 -87.77 29.62
C GLY A 501 74.86 -87.81 28.38
N ASN A 502 75.28 -88.46 27.28
CA ASN A 502 74.46 -88.62 26.09
C ASN A 502 73.57 -89.87 26.15
N VAL A 503 72.38 -89.77 25.55
CA VAL A 503 71.43 -90.88 25.41
C VAL A 503 71.74 -91.64 24.11
N ARG A 504 72.03 -92.93 24.24
CA ARG A 504 72.43 -93.79 23.13
C ARG A 504 71.27 -94.10 22.18
N ILE A 505 71.50 -93.92 20.88
CA ILE A 505 70.67 -94.43 19.79
C ILE A 505 71.49 -95.50 19.05
N ASN A 506 71.09 -96.76 19.20
CA ASN A 506 71.83 -97.88 18.64
C ASN A 506 71.55 -98.05 17.13
N LEU A 507 72.54 -97.70 16.31
CA LEU A 507 72.46 -97.76 14.85
C LEU A 507 72.33 -99.20 14.31
N ASN A 508 72.81 -100.20 15.04
CA ASN A 508 72.77 -101.60 14.63
C ASN A 508 71.35 -102.21 14.67
N LEU A 509 70.36 -101.47 15.18
CA LEU A 509 68.96 -101.91 15.25
C LEU A 509 68.14 -101.50 14.02
N ALA A 510 68.74 -100.79 13.05
CA ALA A 510 68.07 -100.29 11.86
C ALA A 510 68.76 -100.74 10.56
N THR A 511 67.97 -101.01 9.53
CA THR A 511 68.46 -101.46 8.20
C THR A 511 68.14 -100.47 7.09
N ASP A 512 67.23 -99.52 7.33
CA ASP A 512 66.81 -98.48 6.40
C ASP A 512 66.43 -97.20 7.18
N ALA A 513 66.15 -96.10 6.47
CA ALA A 513 65.83 -94.82 7.08
C ALA A 513 64.55 -94.85 7.95
N SER A 514 63.58 -95.72 7.64
CA SER A 514 62.30 -95.79 8.37
C SER A 514 62.41 -96.58 9.67
N SER A 515 63.15 -97.69 9.64
CA SER A 515 63.55 -98.44 10.84
C SER A 515 64.46 -97.59 11.74
N LEU A 516 65.37 -96.79 11.16
CA LEU A 516 66.19 -95.85 11.94
C LEU A 516 65.34 -94.75 12.59
N ALA A 517 64.38 -94.17 11.87
CA ALA A 517 63.42 -93.21 12.44
C ALA A 517 62.61 -93.82 13.60
N SER A 518 62.23 -95.09 13.48
CA SER A 518 61.51 -95.82 14.54
C SER A 518 62.37 -96.05 15.78
N VAL A 519 63.66 -96.38 15.60
CA VAL A 519 64.63 -96.53 16.70
C VAL A 519 64.86 -95.19 17.40
N VAL A 520 65.09 -94.12 16.64
CA VAL A 520 65.25 -92.76 17.16
C VAL A 520 64.01 -92.33 17.95
N ALA A 521 62.81 -92.53 17.40
CA ALA A 521 61.56 -92.18 18.05
C ALA A 521 61.33 -92.94 19.36
N THR A 522 61.64 -94.24 19.39
CA THR A 522 61.50 -95.06 20.61
C THR A 522 62.43 -94.56 21.72
N VAL A 523 63.65 -94.15 21.37
CA VAL A 523 64.62 -93.62 22.34
C VAL A 523 64.18 -92.25 22.86
N ILE A 524 63.61 -91.39 22.00
CA ILE A 524 63.05 -90.09 22.40
C ILE A 524 61.82 -90.27 23.30
N ASP A 525 60.88 -91.13 22.92
CA ASP A 525 59.64 -91.42 23.69
C ASP A 525 59.96 -92.02 25.07
N GLY A 526 61.06 -92.76 25.17
CA GLY A 526 61.58 -93.26 26.44
C GLY A 526 62.11 -92.19 27.40
N GLN A 527 62.30 -90.94 26.95
CA GLN A 527 62.76 -89.83 27.79
C GLN A 527 61.57 -89.09 28.40
N SER A 528 61.11 -89.55 29.57
CA SER A 528 59.99 -88.92 30.29
C SER A 528 60.25 -87.45 30.67
N ALA A 529 61.52 -87.05 30.81
CA ALA A 529 61.90 -85.66 31.10
C ALA A 529 61.58 -84.69 29.95
N LEU A 530 61.53 -85.15 28.69
CA LEU A 530 61.21 -84.28 27.55
C LEU A 530 59.71 -84.01 27.39
N GLN A 531 58.86 -84.93 27.82
CA GLN A 531 57.39 -84.83 27.70
C GLN A 531 56.93 -84.47 26.27
N PHE A 532 57.44 -85.16 25.25
CA PHE A 532 56.94 -85.06 23.87
C PHE A 532 55.93 -86.16 23.55
N THR A 533 54.90 -85.86 22.75
CA THR A 533 54.22 -86.88 21.95
C THR A 533 55.07 -87.15 20.71
N VAL A 534 55.48 -88.39 20.51
CA VAL A 534 56.29 -88.79 19.35
C VAL A 534 55.42 -89.58 18.37
N ALA A 535 55.34 -89.13 17.13
CA ALA A 535 54.65 -89.84 16.05
C ALA A 535 55.62 -90.13 14.90
N VAL A 536 55.59 -91.35 14.35
CA VAL A 536 56.47 -91.76 13.24
C VAL A 536 55.65 -92.07 12.00
N ALA A 537 56.03 -91.49 10.87
CA ALA A 537 55.47 -91.79 9.56
C ALA A 537 56.60 -91.96 8.54
N GLY A 538 56.92 -93.22 8.19
CA GLY A 538 58.04 -93.53 7.31
C GLY A 538 59.37 -93.13 7.94
N ALA A 539 60.08 -92.20 7.31
CA ALA A 539 61.36 -91.67 7.81
C ALA A 539 61.22 -90.32 8.55
N MET A 540 59.99 -89.85 8.77
CA MET A 540 59.70 -88.61 9.48
C MET A 540 59.18 -88.89 10.89
N ILE A 541 59.72 -88.17 11.86
CA ILE A 541 59.30 -88.18 13.26
C ILE A 541 58.73 -86.80 13.57
N THR A 542 57.48 -86.75 14.02
CA THR A 542 56.83 -85.53 14.50
C THR A 542 56.90 -85.50 16.01
N LEU A 543 57.40 -84.39 16.55
CA LEU A 543 57.45 -84.10 17.97
C LEU A 543 56.40 -83.05 18.29
N THR A 544 55.52 -83.34 19.24
CA THR A 544 54.57 -82.37 19.78
C THR A 544 54.85 -82.17 21.26
N ASN A 545 55.11 -80.93 21.67
CA ASN A 545 55.43 -80.60 23.05
C ASN A 545 54.21 -80.77 23.98
N ASN A 546 54.33 -81.61 25.01
CA ASN A 546 53.29 -81.83 26.02
C ASN A 546 53.67 -81.34 27.42
N VAL A 547 54.80 -80.64 27.60
CA VAL A 547 55.17 -80.13 28.93
C VAL A 547 54.01 -79.27 29.46
N GLY A 548 53.60 -79.52 30.71
CA GLY A 548 52.50 -78.78 31.37
C GLY A 548 51.06 -79.21 31.04
N GLY A 549 50.81 -80.17 30.14
CA GLY A 549 49.44 -80.45 29.68
C GLY A 549 48.72 -81.60 30.40
N GLY A 550 47.85 -81.25 31.37
CA GLY A 550 46.53 -81.89 31.40
C GLY A 550 45.75 -81.48 30.13
N ALA A 551 44.79 -82.30 29.67
CA ALA A 551 44.09 -82.09 28.41
C ALA A 551 43.61 -80.62 28.23
N GLY A 552 44.22 -79.89 27.29
CA GLY A 552 43.81 -78.53 26.89
C GLY A 552 44.81 -77.40 27.15
N ASP A 553 45.92 -77.63 27.86
CA ASP A 553 46.93 -76.59 28.12
C ASP A 553 48.30 -77.03 27.57
N HIS A 554 48.47 -76.89 26.25
CA HIS A 554 49.69 -77.31 25.57
C HIS A 554 50.62 -76.12 25.38
N ASN A 555 51.84 -76.20 25.92
CA ASN A 555 52.81 -75.11 25.96
C ASN A 555 52.94 -74.34 24.63
N GLY A 556 52.54 -73.07 24.69
CA GLY A 556 52.63 -72.08 23.63
C GLY A 556 54.09 -71.72 23.26
N ALA A 557 54.47 -70.45 23.31
CA ALA A 557 55.76 -69.98 22.78
C ALA A 557 57.00 -70.62 23.44
N LEU A 558 56.89 -71.06 24.70
CA LEU A 558 57.97 -71.76 25.43
C LEU A 558 58.47 -73.02 24.72
N GLY A 559 57.56 -73.72 24.04
CA GLY A 559 57.88 -74.93 23.30
C GLY A 559 58.60 -74.66 21.99
N ASN A 560 58.69 -73.41 21.51
CA ASN A 560 59.36 -73.05 20.26
C ASN A 560 60.90 -73.08 20.41
N ARG A 561 61.44 -74.20 20.86
CA ARG A 561 62.88 -74.38 21.03
C ARG A 561 63.51 -74.98 19.77
N PRO A 562 64.71 -74.52 19.38
CA PRO A 562 65.41 -75.10 18.26
C PRO A 562 65.82 -76.54 18.58
N ILE A 563 65.71 -77.42 17.58
CA ILE A 563 66.36 -78.73 17.61
C ILE A 563 67.76 -78.51 17.04
N THR A 564 68.80 -78.69 17.86
CA THR A 564 70.19 -78.43 17.43
C THR A 564 70.94 -79.73 17.19
N SER A 565 71.81 -79.75 16.18
CA SER A 565 72.58 -80.94 15.80
C SER A 565 74.05 -80.60 15.59
N ALA A 566 74.93 -81.57 15.87
CA ALA A 566 76.38 -81.44 15.69
C ALA A 566 76.97 -82.73 15.10
N GLY A 567 77.84 -82.59 14.08
CA GLY A 567 78.48 -83.73 13.41
C GLY A 567 77.59 -84.49 12.40
N LEU A 568 76.32 -84.10 12.26
CA LEU A 568 75.41 -84.69 11.29
C LEU A 568 75.67 -84.11 9.88
N THR A 569 76.21 -84.91 8.97
CA THR A 569 76.20 -84.60 7.53
C THR A 569 74.80 -84.88 6.98
N TRP A 570 73.83 -84.02 7.33
CA TRP A 570 72.44 -84.01 6.85
C TRP A 570 71.65 -85.33 6.91
N THR A 571 72.05 -86.29 7.76
CA THR A 571 71.30 -87.52 8.04
C THR A 571 69.99 -87.28 8.79
N VAL A 572 69.83 -86.09 9.40
CA VAL A 572 68.63 -85.66 10.14
C VAL A 572 68.33 -84.19 9.84
N SER A 573 67.23 -83.90 9.14
CA SER A 573 66.72 -82.52 8.98
C SER A 573 65.70 -82.23 10.08
N ALA A 574 66.05 -81.36 11.02
CA ALA A 574 65.14 -80.95 12.07
C ALA A 574 64.50 -79.60 11.74
N GLY A 575 63.18 -79.57 11.53
CA GLY A 575 62.41 -78.34 11.58
C GLY A 575 62.24 -77.98 13.06
N GLY A 576 62.85 -76.87 13.50
CA GLY A 576 62.73 -76.41 14.89
C GLY A 576 61.28 -76.35 15.36
N MET A 577 61.04 -76.45 16.67
CA MET A 577 59.68 -76.43 17.18
C MET A 577 59.04 -75.05 16.96
N THR A 578 57.85 -75.02 16.36
CA THR A 578 57.10 -73.79 16.08
C THR A 578 55.59 -74.02 16.29
N GLY A 579 54.82 -72.95 16.45
CA GLY A 579 53.35 -72.99 16.40
C GLY A 579 52.62 -72.51 17.66
N GLY A 580 53.31 -72.39 18.80
CA GLY A 580 52.73 -71.80 20.01
C GLY A 580 52.96 -70.28 20.08
N ARG A 581 51.92 -69.49 20.41
CA ARG A 581 52.02 -68.03 20.65
C ARG A 581 51.68 -67.60 22.07
N ALA A 582 50.74 -68.27 22.76
CA ALA A 582 50.45 -67.96 24.17
C ALA A 582 51.66 -68.11 25.11
N ARG A 583 51.66 -67.37 26.24
CA ARG A 583 52.72 -67.31 27.26
C ARG A 583 54.03 -66.71 26.75
N ASP A 584 53.96 -65.61 26.05
CA ASP A 584 55.11 -64.88 25.50
C ASP A 584 55.16 -63.40 25.93
N CYS A 585 54.14 -62.89 26.62
CA CYS A 585 54.19 -61.52 27.13
C CYS A 585 55.29 -61.36 28.18
N VAL A 586 56.03 -60.26 28.05
CA VAL A 586 57.14 -59.92 28.92
C VAL A 586 56.65 -59.42 30.28
N VAL A 587 57.55 -59.39 31.26
CA VAL A 587 57.24 -58.80 32.58
C VAL A 587 56.86 -57.32 32.41
N GLY A 588 55.76 -56.91 33.04
CA GLY A 588 55.21 -55.56 32.93
C GLY A 588 54.07 -55.40 31.92
N THR A 589 53.83 -56.39 31.04
CA THR A 589 52.66 -56.36 30.15
C THR A 589 51.39 -56.62 30.96
N PRO A 590 50.31 -55.84 30.75
CA PRO A 590 49.01 -56.15 31.31
C PRO A 590 48.53 -57.55 30.91
N CYS A 591 47.80 -58.21 31.80
CA CYS A 591 47.34 -59.58 31.57
C CYS A 591 46.01 -59.84 32.27
N ARG A 592 45.26 -60.79 31.73
CA ARG A 592 44.02 -61.29 32.34
C ARG A 592 44.25 -62.59 33.10
N SER A 593 45.21 -63.39 32.65
CA SER A 593 45.52 -64.71 33.18
C SER A 593 47.02 -65.02 33.12
N GLY A 594 47.46 -66.01 33.88
CA GLY A 594 48.83 -66.51 33.77
C GLY A 594 49.17 -67.09 32.38
N ASN A 595 48.18 -67.33 31.51
CA ASN A 595 48.44 -67.83 30.16
C ASN A 595 48.90 -66.74 29.19
N ASP A 596 48.78 -65.47 29.58
CA ASP A 596 49.26 -64.34 28.77
C ASP A 596 50.77 -64.16 28.97
N CYS A 597 51.22 -64.35 30.22
CA CYS A 597 52.56 -64.06 30.68
C CYS A 597 53.57 -65.19 30.43
N ALA A 598 54.77 -64.84 29.95
CA ALA A 598 55.90 -65.76 29.86
C ALA A 598 56.29 -66.37 31.22
N SER A 599 56.11 -65.63 32.32
CA SER A 599 56.38 -66.09 33.69
C SER A 599 55.28 -67.00 34.27
N ARG A 600 54.14 -67.12 33.59
CA ARG A 600 52.91 -67.77 34.07
C ARG A 600 52.23 -67.08 35.25
N MET A 601 52.71 -65.90 35.65
CA MET A 601 52.19 -65.17 36.79
C MET A 601 51.58 -63.86 36.31
N CYS A 602 50.26 -63.78 36.42
CA CYS A 602 49.52 -62.54 36.26
C CYS A 602 49.08 -62.07 37.64
N THR A 603 49.83 -61.14 38.24
CA THR A 603 49.58 -60.66 39.60
C THR A 603 49.19 -59.19 39.55
N GLY A 604 47.98 -58.89 40.03
CA GLY A 604 47.46 -57.52 39.97
C GLY A 604 47.20 -57.01 38.55
N GLY A 605 46.89 -57.92 37.61
CA GLY A 605 46.61 -57.59 36.20
C GLY A 605 47.85 -57.30 35.36
N VAL A 606 49.04 -57.65 35.84
CA VAL A 606 50.32 -57.45 35.13
C VAL A 606 51.19 -58.70 35.22
N CYS A 607 51.93 -58.99 34.17
CA CYS A 607 52.89 -60.10 34.12
C CYS A 607 54.07 -59.83 35.06
N THR A 608 54.32 -60.75 36.00
CA THR A 608 55.36 -60.63 37.05
C THR A 608 56.44 -61.67 36.97
#